data_AF-A0A843DS75-F1
#
_entry.id   AF-A0A843DS75-F1
#
_cell.length_a   1.000
_cell.length_b   1.000
_cell.length_c   1.000
_cell.angle_alpha   90.00
_cell.angle_beta   90.00
_cell.angle_gamma   90.00
#
_symmetry.space_group_name_H-M   'P 1'
#
loop_
_entity.id
_entity.type
_entity.pdbx_description
1 polymer ?
#
loop_
_entity_poly.entity_id
_entity_poly.type
_entity_poly.pdbx_seq_one_letter_code
_entity_poly.pdbx_strand_id
1 'polypeptide(L)'
;MVSKEKRGGVLHRRSVFIQAMRRKTFESGYFTTADIAEEADVPRSTAQDWVNRLIQEGCIFVKEEKRGRSPARYASRSAMPKSTCRRIFTTVDGDDVEIFHECLSSGCAGFCEFHHRNAGGAAIAVSRDGMMFRERAVLSRASPLHLERAAVGLHSVELEGEEVVQTIQSVKGGPAYSLSSMMGAAKGVSGVSVSAKDGVVTGQVRTRALIPVTVGVDDTDRKGCGGATFALTHALMKYLTESGDAIAIRHQVA
;
A
#
# COMPACT_ATOMS: atom_id res chain seq x y z
N MET A 1 -2.42 34.30 30.59
CA MET A 1 -1.26 33.52 30.08
C MET A 1 -0.97 32.47 31.15
N VAL A 2 -1.08 31.16 30.95
CA VAL A 2 -0.82 30.30 29.79
C VAL A 2 -1.96 29.29 29.64
N SER A 3 -2.34 29.05 28.39
CA SER A 3 -3.44 28.18 27.95
C SER A 3 -3.18 26.71 28.32
N LYS A 4 -4.19 26.06 28.91
CA LYS A 4 -4.28 24.61 29.13
C LYS A 4 -4.29 23.90 27.77
N GLU A 5 -3.16 23.33 27.38
CA GLU A 5 -3.08 22.43 26.22
C GLU A 5 -4.06 21.25 26.40
N LYS A 6 -4.96 21.09 25.44
CA LYS A 6 -5.83 19.92 25.31
C LYS A 6 -4.94 18.68 25.09
N ARG A 7 -4.73 17.91 26.16
CA ARG A 7 -4.06 16.60 26.11
C ARG A 7 -4.82 15.69 25.15
N GLY A 8 -4.23 15.39 23.99
CA GLY A 8 -4.70 14.32 23.12
C GLY A 8 -4.85 13.02 23.91
N GLY A 9 -5.95 12.29 23.66
CA GLY A 9 -6.28 11.05 24.35
C GLY A 9 -5.21 9.96 24.17
N VAL A 10 -5.31 8.88 24.95
CA VAL A 10 -4.33 7.77 24.98
C VAL A 10 -4.04 7.20 23.59
N LEU A 11 -5.05 7.13 22.71
CA LEU A 11 -4.90 6.66 21.33
C LEU A 11 -4.04 7.59 20.46
N HIS A 12 -4.15 8.91 20.66
CA HIS A 12 -3.33 9.87 19.93
C HIS A 12 -1.86 9.76 20.35
N ARG A 13 -1.59 9.69 21.66
CA ARG A 13 -0.23 9.46 22.17
C ARG A 13 0.34 8.15 21.65
N ARG A 14 -0.45 7.07 21.67
CA ARG A 14 -0.06 5.78 21.10
C ARG A 14 0.40 5.90 19.65
N SER A 15 -0.34 6.64 18.83
CA SER A 15 0.02 6.87 17.42
C SER A 15 1.39 7.56 17.29
N VAL A 16 1.65 8.60 18.10
CA VAL A 16 2.91 9.35 18.09
C VAL A 16 4.10 8.43 18.42
N PHE A 17 4.02 7.64 19.48
CA PHE A 17 5.09 6.69 19.84
C PHE A 17 5.34 5.64 18.77
N ILE A 18 4.28 5.06 18.19
CA ILE A 18 4.42 4.08 17.11
C ILE A 18 5.10 4.69 15.88
N GLN A 19 4.76 5.92 15.52
CA GLN A 19 5.38 6.62 14.39
C GLN A 19 6.86 6.90 14.64
N ALA A 20 7.22 7.42 15.81
CA ALA A 20 8.61 7.68 16.19
C ALA A 20 9.47 6.39 16.17
N MET A 21 8.97 5.32 16.81
CA MET A 21 9.63 4.02 16.83
C MET A 21 9.79 3.43 15.43
N ARG A 22 8.79 3.60 14.56
CA ARG A 22 8.88 3.16 13.16
C ARG A 22 9.95 3.93 12.41
N ARG A 23 9.95 5.26 12.51
CA ARG A 23 10.93 6.13 11.86
C ARG A 23 12.35 5.76 12.27
N LYS A 24 12.64 5.68 13.56
CA LYS A 24 13.98 5.30 14.05
C LYS A 24 14.39 3.90 13.63
N THR A 25 13.46 2.93 13.65
CA THR A 25 13.74 1.59 13.15
C THR A 25 14.06 1.60 11.66
N PHE A 26 13.37 2.41 10.86
CA PHE A 26 13.62 2.53 9.42
C PHE A 26 14.96 3.21 9.13
N GLU A 27 15.29 4.29 9.84
CA GLU A 27 16.51 5.08 9.62
C GLU A 27 17.78 4.38 10.12
N SER A 28 17.72 3.75 11.30
CA SER A 28 18.90 3.21 12.02
C SER A 28 18.85 1.69 12.22
N GLY A 29 17.80 1.02 11.78
CA GLY A 29 17.61 -0.43 11.96
C GLY A 29 17.25 -0.85 13.40
N TYR A 30 17.20 0.09 14.36
CA TYR A 30 16.81 -0.09 15.75
C TYR A 30 16.52 1.27 16.41
N PHE A 31 16.00 1.24 17.64
CA PHE A 31 15.94 2.40 18.54
C PHE A 31 16.15 1.96 19.99
N THR A 32 16.46 2.92 20.86
CA THR A 32 16.54 2.76 22.31
C THR A 32 15.44 3.58 23.00
N THR A 33 15.19 3.32 24.28
CA THR A 33 14.26 4.16 25.07
C THR A 33 14.68 5.62 25.11
N ALA A 34 15.99 5.91 25.02
CA ALA A 34 16.48 7.29 25.02
C ALA A 34 16.06 8.03 23.75
N ASP A 35 16.24 7.40 22.59
CA ASP A 35 15.91 7.99 21.29
C ASP A 35 14.43 8.37 21.21
N ILE A 36 13.56 7.51 21.76
CA ILE A 36 12.11 7.74 21.77
C ILE A 36 11.70 8.80 22.81
N ALA A 37 12.40 8.86 23.95
CA ALA A 37 12.14 9.89 24.96
C ALA A 37 12.47 11.29 24.42
N GLU A 38 13.60 11.41 23.73
CA GLU A 38 14.03 12.64 23.08
C GLU A 38 13.07 13.03 21.94
N GLU A 39 12.73 12.09 21.06
CA GLU A 39 11.92 12.38 19.88
C GLU A 39 10.45 12.71 20.21
N ALA A 40 9.90 12.10 21.25
CA ALA A 40 8.53 12.36 21.69
C ALA A 40 8.44 13.50 22.72
N ASP A 41 9.57 14.11 23.11
CA ASP A 41 9.68 15.13 24.17
C ASP A 41 8.98 14.71 25.48
N VAL A 42 9.40 13.55 26.00
CA VAL A 42 8.81 12.94 27.21
C VAL A 42 9.89 12.41 28.16
N PRO A 43 9.57 12.26 29.45
CA PRO A 43 10.46 11.58 30.37
C PRO A 43 10.77 10.14 29.92
N ARG A 44 12.01 9.71 30.12
CA ARG A 44 12.47 8.36 29.76
C ARG A 44 11.63 7.25 30.39
N SER A 45 11.11 7.46 31.59
CA SER A 45 10.19 6.52 32.26
C SER A 45 8.87 6.36 31.50
N THR A 46 8.34 7.44 30.92
CA THR A 46 7.13 7.41 30.08
C THR A 46 7.41 6.68 28.77
N ALA A 47 8.54 6.96 28.12
CA ALA A 47 8.96 6.21 26.93
C ALA A 47 9.14 4.71 27.23
N GLN A 48 9.71 4.36 28.39
CA GLN A 48 9.88 2.97 28.80
C GLN A 48 8.54 2.24 29.01
N ASP A 49 7.56 2.91 29.61
CA ASP A 49 6.21 2.37 29.79
C ASP A 49 5.56 2.03 28.45
N TRP A 50 5.64 2.96 27.48
CA TRP A 50 5.17 2.73 26.12
C TRP A 50 5.92 1.61 25.40
N VAL A 51 7.24 1.52 25.57
CA VAL A 51 8.04 0.41 25.01
C VAL A 51 7.55 -0.92 25.57
N ASN A 52 7.41 -1.04 26.89
CA ASN A 52 6.97 -2.28 27.53
C ASN A 52 5.56 -2.69 27.05
N ARG A 53 4.64 -1.72 26.99
CA ARG A 53 3.27 -1.94 26.51
C ARG A 53 3.24 -2.38 25.05
N LEU A 54 4.01 -1.72 24.17
CA LEU A 54 4.05 -2.05 22.75
C LEU A 54 4.80 -3.36 22.45
N ILE A 55 5.69 -3.82 23.35
CA ILE A 55 6.25 -5.19 23.31
C ILE A 55 5.16 -6.21 23.63
N GLN A 56 4.38 -5.99 24.71
CA GLN A 56 3.28 -6.88 25.09
C GLN A 56 2.19 -6.94 24.00
N GLU A 57 1.91 -5.81 23.35
CA GLU A 57 0.99 -5.73 22.20
C GLU A 57 1.58 -6.31 20.90
N GLY A 58 2.85 -6.72 20.88
CA GLY A 58 3.50 -7.27 19.69
C GLY A 58 3.72 -6.26 18.56
N CYS A 59 3.73 -4.96 18.86
CA CYS A 59 4.00 -3.88 17.91
C CYS A 59 5.50 -3.66 17.69
N ILE A 60 6.31 -3.94 18.71
CA ILE A 60 7.78 -3.85 18.69
C ILE A 60 8.38 -5.10 19.33
N PHE A 61 9.67 -5.35 19.13
CA PHE A 61 10.38 -6.47 19.75
C PHE A 61 11.75 -6.04 20.27
N VAL A 62 12.26 -6.77 21.26
CA VAL A 62 13.63 -6.61 21.74
C VAL A 62 14.56 -7.22 20.70
N LYS A 63 15.39 -6.38 20.08
CA LYS A 63 16.40 -6.80 19.11
C LYS A 63 17.68 -7.23 19.82
N GLU A 64 18.10 -6.47 20.83
CA GLU A 64 19.23 -6.78 21.69
C GLU A 64 18.90 -6.41 23.15
N GLU A 65 19.15 -7.34 24.07
CA GLU A 65 18.97 -7.12 25.50
C GLU A 65 19.98 -6.11 26.07
N LYS A 66 19.61 -5.45 27.16
CA LYS A 66 20.52 -4.54 27.88
C LYS A 66 21.74 -5.31 28.37
N ARG A 67 22.95 -4.81 28.07
CA ARG A 67 24.21 -5.39 28.56
C ARG A 67 25.05 -4.32 29.26
N GLY A 68 25.10 -4.38 30.60
CA GLY A 68 25.85 -3.42 31.41
C GLY A 68 25.42 -1.97 31.17
N ARG A 69 26.34 -1.15 30.65
CA ARG A 69 26.08 0.26 30.29
C ARG A 69 25.42 0.43 28.92
N SER A 70 25.42 -0.60 28.07
CA SER A 70 24.79 -0.54 26.76
C SER A 70 23.26 -0.68 26.91
N PRO A 71 22.47 0.28 26.39
CA PRO A 71 21.02 0.21 26.46
C PRO A 71 20.48 -0.94 25.62
N ALA A 72 19.30 -1.46 25.98
CA ALA A 72 18.57 -2.39 25.13
C ALA A 72 18.22 -1.72 23.80
N ARG A 73 18.23 -2.50 22.72
CA ARG A 73 17.83 -2.07 21.38
C ARG A 73 16.53 -2.77 21.01
N TYR A 74 15.60 -1.98 20.48
CA TYR A 74 14.29 -2.40 20.06
C TYR A 74 14.11 -2.14 18.57
N ALA A 75 13.16 -2.82 17.94
CA ALA A 75 12.77 -2.55 16.57
C ALA A 75 11.25 -2.68 16.43
N SER A 76 10.65 -1.81 15.61
CA SER A 76 9.23 -1.92 15.30
C SER A 76 9.01 -3.05 14.30
N ARG A 77 8.10 -3.97 14.63
CA ARG A 77 7.71 -5.09 13.74
C ARG A 77 7.07 -4.60 12.43
N SER A 78 6.57 -3.37 12.44
CA SER A 78 5.88 -2.73 11.31
C SER A 78 6.74 -1.73 10.54
N ALA A 79 8.00 -1.50 10.93
CA ALA A 79 8.90 -0.58 10.23
C ALA A 79 9.61 -1.20 9.04
N MET A 80 9.70 -2.53 8.99
CA MET A 80 10.06 -3.25 7.78
C MET A 80 8.80 -3.29 6.90
N PRO A 81 8.80 -2.71 5.69
CA PRO A 81 7.66 -2.84 4.79
C PRO A 81 7.44 -4.32 4.51
N LYS A 82 6.30 -4.86 4.99
CA LYS A 82 5.88 -6.23 4.64
C LYS A 82 5.47 -6.34 3.17
N SER A 83 5.16 -5.18 2.56
CA SER A 83 4.84 -5.02 1.16
C SER A 83 5.35 -3.67 0.64
N THR A 84 5.68 -3.60 -0.65
CA THR A 84 5.89 -2.35 -1.38
C THR A 84 4.56 -1.72 -1.84
N CYS A 85 3.45 -2.46 -1.71
CA CYS A 85 2.09 -2.02 -1.98
C CYS A 85 1.34 -1.76 -0.67
N ARG A 86 0.76 -0.57 -0.52
CA ARG A 86 -0.16 -0.24 0.58
C ARG A 86 -1.50 -0.94 0.42
N ARG A 87 -2.03 -0.95 -0.81
CA ARG A 87 -3.32 -1.53 -1.16
C ARG A 87 -3.26 -2.10 -2.57
N ILE A 88 -3.92 -3.22 -2.78
CA ILE A 88 -4.22 -3.76 -4.11
C ILE A 88 -5.71 -4.03 -4.15
N PHE A 89 -6.37 -3.59 -5.21
CA PHE A 89 -7.79 -3.83 -5.42
C PHE A 89 -8.08 -3.91 -6.92
N THR A 90 -9.17 -4.57 -7.26
CA THR A 90 -9.51 -4.88 -8.64
C THR A 90 -10.97 -4.56 -8.88
N THR A 91 -11.27 -3.92 -10.00
CA THR A 91 -12.64 -3.69 -10.47
C THR A 91 -12.93 -4.55 -11.69
N VAL A 92 -14.15 -5.04 -11.81
CA VAL A 92 -14.63 -5.83 -12.95
C VAL A 92 -15.89 -5.17 -13.52
N ASP A 93 -15.93 -4.98 -14.83
CA ASP A 93 -17.09 -4.51 -15.60
C ASP A 93 -17.25 -5.37 -16.86
N GLY A 94 -18.19 -6.33 -16.83
CA GLY A 94 -18.24 -7.39 -17.83
C GLY A 94 -16.93 -8.20 -17.84
N ASP A 95 -16.29 -8.30 -19.00
CA ASP A 95 -15.00 -8.97 -19.15
C ASP A 95 -13.79 -8.03 -18.91
N ASP A 96 -14.03 -6.72 -18.79
CA ASP A 96 -12.98 -5.75 -18.55
C ASP A 96 -12.58 -5.75 -17.07
N VAL A 97 -11.28 -5.78 -16.82
CA VAL A 97 -10.69 -5.75 -15.48
C VAL A 97 -9.73 -4.59 -15.36
N GLU A 98 -9.84 -3.80 -14.29
CA GLU A 98 -8.81 -2.85 -13.89
C GLU A 98 -8.22 -3.26 -12.54
N ILE A 99 -6.90 -3.43 -12.50
CA ILE A 99 -6.11 -3.78 -11.32
C ILE A 99 -5.36 -2.52 -10.87
N PHE A 100 -5.47 -2.20 -9.58
CA PHE A 100 -4.88 -1.02 -8.99
C PHE A 100 -3.92 -1.39 -7.87
N HIS A 101 -2.71 -0.82 -7.90
CA HIS A 101 -1.74 -0.91 -6.82
C HIS A 101 -1.46 0.50 -6.28
N GLU A 102 -1.87 0.76 -5.05
CA GLU A 102 -1.44 1.93 -4.30
C GLU A 102 -0.07 1.61 -3.69
N CYS A 103 1.01 2.09 -4.31
CA CYS A 103 2.38 1.82 -3.85
C CYS A 103 2.80 2.73 -2.69
N LEU A 104 3.80 2.30 -1.91
CA LEU A 104 4.38 3.12 -0.84
C LEU A 104 5.26 4.27 -1.34
N SER A 105 5.68 4.23 -2.61
CA SER A 105 6.46 5.29 -3.24
C SER A 105 6.18 5.38 -4.73
N SER A 106 6.44 6.55 -5.31
CA SER A 106 6.39 6.76 -6.76
C SER A 106 7.42 5.92 -7.51
N GLY A 107 8.57 5.63 -6.89
CA GLY A 107 9.60 4.75 -7.46
C GLY A 107 9.12 3.30 -7.61
N CYS A 108 8.43 2.77 -6.59
CA CYS A 108 7.80 1.44 -6.68
C CYS A 108 6.73 1.39 -7.78
N ALA A 109 5.89 2.43 -7.86
CA ALA A 109 4.86 2.51 -8.90
C ALA A 109 5.48 2.62 -10.30
N GLY A 110 6.55 3.41 -10.46
CA GLY A 110 7.27 3.55 -11.73
C GLY A 110 7.97 2.26 -12.16
N PHE A 111 8.51 1.49 -11.20
CA PHE A 111 9.05 0.15 -11.47
C PHE A 111 7.98 -0.79 -12.03
N CYS A 112 6.81 -0.85 -11.39
CA CYS A 112 5.70 -1.70 -11.85
C CYS A 112 5.21 -1.25 -13.22
N GLU A 113 5.03 0.06 -13.42
CA GLU A 113 4.64 0.66 -14.70
C GLU A 113 5.57 0.24 -15.83
N PHE A 114 6.88 0.41 -15.64
CA PHE A 114 7.87 0.09 -16.66
C PHE A 114 7.87 -1.40 -16.99
N HIS A 115 7.91 -2.27 -15.98
CA HIS A 115 8.05 -3.71 -16.21
C HIS A 115 6.79 -4.35 -16.76
N HIS A 116 5.62 -4.06 -16.20
CA HIS A 116 4.37 -4.60 -16.72
C HIS A 116 4.09 -4.13 -18.15
N ARG A 117 4.41 -2.87 -18.47
CA ARG A 117 4.30 -2.35 -19.85
C ARG A 117 5.23 -3.08 -20.82
N ASN A 118 6.46 -3.36 -20.42
CA ASN A 118 7.46 -3.97 -21.30
C ASN A 118 7.39 -5.50 -21.35
N ALA A 119 6.73 -6.13 -20.38
CA ALA A 119 6.57 -7.57 -20.34
C ALA A 119 5.54 -8.09 -21.37
N GLY A 120 4.64 -7.24 -21.84
CA GLY A 120 3.47 -7.68 -22.61
C GLY A 120 2.50 -8.46 -21.71
N GLY A 121 2.05 -9.63 -22.16
CA GLY A 121 1.13 -10.46 -21.39
C GLY A 121 -0.34 -10.05 -21.48
N ALA A 122 -1.10 -10.34 -20.43
CA ALA A 122 -2.55 -10.13 -20.39
C ALA A 122 -2.96 -8.65 -20.26
N ALA A 123 -2.00 -7.79 -19.89
CA ALA A 123 -2.22 -6.36 -19.75
C ALA A 123 -2.45 -5.70 -21.11
N ILE A 124 -3.63 -5.10 -21.30
CA ILE A 124 -3.97 -4.31 -22.50
C ILE A 124 -3.54 -2.85 -22.37
N ALA A 125 -3.45 -2.33 -21.14
CA ALA A 125 -2.97 -0.98 -20.87
C ALA A 125 -2.33 -0.90 -19.49
N VAL A 126 -1.22 -0.16 -19.40
CA VAL A 126 -0.49 0.08 -18.14
C VAL A 126 -0.26 1.57 -17.98
N SER A 127 -0.65 2.13 -16.84
CA SER A 127 -0.57 3.56 -16.54
C SER A 127 -0.22 3.80 -15.07
N ARG A 128 0.24 5.02 -14.77
CA ARG A 128 0.56 5.44 -13.41
C ARG A 128 0.08 6.87 -13.18
N ASP A 129 -0.51 7.11 -12.02
CA ASP A 129 -0.86 8.43 -11.50
C ASP A 129 -0.30 8.59 -10.09
N GLY A 130 0.80 9.35 -9.96
CA GLY A 130 1.52 9.50 -8.70
C GLY A 130 2.02 8.15 -8.14
N MET A 131 1.42 7.72 -7.03
CA MET A 131 1.69 6.45 -6.35
C MET A 131 0.74 5.31 -6.75
N MET A 132 -0.25 5.59 -7.60
CA MET A 132 -1.20 4.60 -8.09
C MET A 132 -0.70 4.02 -9.41
N PHE A 133 -0.37 2.73 -9.41
CA PHE A 133 -0.16 1.95 -10.63
C PHE A 133 -1.49 1.32 -11.04
N ARG A 134 -1.81 1.36 -12.34
CA ARG A 134 -3.04 0.80 -12.90
C ARG A 134 -2.72 -0.04 -14.13
N GLU A 135 -3.30 -1.23 -14.15
CA GLU A 135 -3.23 -2.18 -15.25
C GLU A 135 -4.64 -2.58 -15.67
N ARG A 136 -4.92 -2.54 -16.98
CA ARG A 136 -6.17 -3.04 -17.56
C ARG A 136 -5.92 -4.38 -18.22
N ALA A 137 -6.84 -5.32 -18.09
CA ALA A 137 -6.81 -6.65 -18.70
C ALA A 137 -8.23 -7.10 -19.08
N VAL A 138 -8.32 -8.24 -19.77
CA VAL A 138 -9.58 -8.92 -20.08
C VAL A 138 -9.59 -10.27 -19.37
N LEU A 139 -10.71 -10.64 -18.74
CA LEU A 139 -10.86 -11.93 -18.07
C LEU A 139 -10.54 -13.11 -19.00
N SER A 140 -9.92 -14.13 -18.42
CA SER A 140 -9.54 -15.39 -19.09
C SER A 140 -8.63 -15.22 -20.31
N ARG A 141 -8.04 -14.03 -20.50
CA ARG A 141 -7.01 -13.79 -21.50
C ARG A 141 -5.64 -14.06 -20.88
N ALA A 142 -4.99 -15.11 -21.35
CA ALA A 142 -3.57 -15.36 -21.08
C ALA A 142 -2.72 -14.95 -22.29
N SER A 143 -1.53 -14.42 -22.03
CA SER A 143 -0.55 -14.16 -23.09
C SER A 143 0.87 -14.41 -22.59
N PRO A 144 1.78 -14.87 -23.46
CA PRO A 144 3.19 -14.99 -23.11
C PRO A 144 3.78 -13.66 -22.65
N LEU A 145 4.73 -13.76 -21.71
CA LEU A 145 5.48 -12.63 -21.16
C LEU A 145 6.91 -12.60 -21.72
N HIS A 146 7.41 -11.40 -21.96
CA HIS A 146 8.78 -11.10 -22.42
C HIS A 146 9.70 -10.77 -21.24
N LEU A 147 9.97 -11.76 -20.39
CA LEU A 147 10.76 -11.59 -19.16
C LEU A 147 12.26 -11.36 -19.42
N GLU A 148 12.72 -11.46 -20.67
CA GLU A 148 14.05 -11.01 -21.08
C GLU A 148 14.16 -9.47 -21.17
N ARG A 149 13.03 -8.77 -21.26
CA ARG A 149 12.94 -7.29 -21.31
C ARG A 149 12.32 -6.68 -20.06
N ALA A 150 11.73 -7.49 -19.20
CA ALA A 150 11.04 -7.06 -17.99
C ALA A 150 11.26 -8.03 -16.82
N ALA A 151 11.32 -7.50 -15.61
CA ALA A 151 11.52 -8.32 -14.42
C ALA A 151 10.24 -9.00 -13.92
N VAL A 152 9.08 -8.46 -14.28
CA VAL A 152 7.76 -8.90 -13.82
C VAL A 152 6.68 -8.48 -14.82
N GLY A 153 5.60 -9.26 -14.94
CA GLY A 153 4.42 -8.89 -15.73
C GLY A 153 3.20 -9.74 -15.42
N LEU A 154 2.04 -9.29 -15.92
CA LEU A 154 0.75 -9.95 -15.74
C LEU A 154 0.51 -11.00 -16.83
N HIS A 155 0.48 -12.28 -16.44
CA HIS A 155 0.33 -13.40 -17.37
C HIS A 155 -1.14 -13.70 -17.72
N SER A 156 -2.01 -13.74 -16.71
CA SER A 156 -3.45 -13.97 -16.87
C SER A 156 -4.24 -13.34 -15.72
N VAL A 157 -5.54 -13.13 -15.97
CA VAL A 157 -6.52 -12.69 -14.96
C VAL A 157 -7.76 -13.56 -15.09
N GLU A 158 -8.20 -14.14 -13.98
CA GLU A 158 -9.34 -15.06 -13.92
C GLU A 158 -10.31 -14.62 -12.82
N LEU A 159 -11.58 -14.96 -12.99
CA LEU A 159 -12.62 -14.74 -11.98
C LEU A 159 -12.99 -16.09 -11.35
N GLU A 160 -12.67 -16.25 -10.07
CA GLU A 160 -13.00 -17.42 -9.25
C GLU A 160 -14.04 -17.01 -8.20
N GLY A 161 -15.33 -17.23 -8.49
CA GLY A 161 -16.41 -16.80 -7.61
C GLY A 161 -16.48 -15.27 -7.48
N GLU A 162 -16.30 -14.74 -6.27
CA GLU A 162 -16.24 -13.29 -6.02
C GLU A 162 -14.81 -12.71 -6.05
N GLU A 163 -13.81 -13.52 -6.41
CA GLU A 163 -12.40 -13.12 -6.39
C GLU A 163 -11.80 -13.05 -7.79
N VAL A 164 -11.05 -12.00 -8.04
CA VAL A 164 -10.16 -11.91 -9.19
C VAL A 164 -8.80 -12.48 -8.81
N VAL A 165 -8.35 -13.46 -9.59
CA VAL A 165 -7.05 -14.11 -9.48
C VAL A 165 -6.13 -13.57 -10.57
N GLN A 166 -5.09 -12.87 -10.13
CA GLN A 166 -4.07 -12.30 -11.00
C GLN A 166 -2.86 -13.23 -11.01
N THR A 167 -2.49 -13.77 -12.17
CA THR A 167 -1.27 -14.57 -12.31
C THR A 167 -0.14 -13.67 -12.77
N ILE A 168 0.82 -13.41 -11.89
CA ILE A 168 2.00 -12.57 -12.14
C ILE A 168 3.22 -13.47 -12.27
N GLN A 169 4.03 -13.28 -13.30
CA GLN A 169 5.29 -13.99 -13.46
C GLN A 169 6.46 -13.02 -13.35
N SER A 170 7.56 -13.49 -12.78
CA SER A 170 8.80 -12.73 -12.60
C SER A 170 10.03 -13.59 -12.80
N VAL A 171 11.14 -12.94 -13.14
CA VAL A 171 12.45 -13.60 -13.27
C VAL A 171 12.93 -14.09 -11.90
N LYS A 172 13.51 -15.30 -11.86
CA LYS A 172 14.10 -15.85 -10.64
C LYS A 172 15.42 -15.14 -10.32
N GLY A 173 15.46 -14.45 -9.17
CA GLY A 173 16.61 -13.65 -8.72
C GLY A 173 16.37 -12.14 -8.90
N GLY A 174 16.90 -11.33 -7.98
CA GLY A 174 16.67 -9.88 -7.94
C GLY A 174 15.41 -9.45 -7.17
N PRO A 175 15.18 -8.16 -6.91
CA PRO A 175 14.11 -7.70 -6.01
C PRO A 175 12.69 -8.12 -6.45
N ALA A 176 12.48 -8.34 -7.76
CA ALA A 176 11.20 -8.70 -8.35
C ALA A 176 10.65 -10.08 -7.90
N TYR A 177 11.51 -11.07 -7.63
CA TYR A 177 11.06 -12.43 -7.27
C TYR A 177 10.21 -12.45 -5.99
N SER A 178 10.46 -11.49 -5.09
CA SER A 178 9.82 -11.39 -3.79
C SER A 178 8.56 -10.53 -3.80
N LEU A 179 8.28 -9.83 -4.90
CA LEU A 179 7.16 -8.89 -4.97
C LEU A 179 5.83 -9.61 -4.77
N SER A 180 5.58 -10.72 -5.47
CA SER A 180 4.32 -11.44 -5.35
C SER A 180 4.07 -11.95 -3.94
N SER A 181 5.08 -12.50 -3.26
CA SER A 181 4.93 -12.95 -1.85
C SER A 181 4.67 -11.79 -0.90
N MET A 182 5.29 -10.63 -1.15
CA MET A 182 5.06 -9.41 -0.39
C MET A 182 3.67 -8.79 -0.61
N MET A 183 3.02 -9.03 -1.76
CA MET A 183 1.67 -8.51 -2.04
C MET A 183 0.62 -9.03 -1.06
N GLY A 184 0.81 -10.20 -0.45
CA GLY A 184 -0.11 -10.77 0.55
C GLY A 184 -0.30 -9.91 1.81
N ALA A 185 0.59 -8.95 2.06
CA ALA A 185 0.46 -8.01 3.17
C ALA A 185 -0.24 -6.68 2.77
N ALA A 186 -0.60 -6.49 1.50
CA ALA A 186 -1.30 -5.29 1.04
C ALA A 186 -2.80 -5.35 1.40
N LYS A 187 -3.39 -4.19 1.77
CA LYS A 187 -4.85 -4.12 2.01
C LYS A 187 -5.60 -4.50 0.73
N GLY A 188 -6.65 -5.29 0.86
CA GLY A 188 -7.51 -5.71 -0.27
C GLY A 188 -7.09 -7.03 -0.94
N VAL A 189 -5.90 -7.55 -0.62
CA VAL A 189 -5.49 -8.91 -1.00
C VAL A 189 -6.06 -9.91 -0.01
N SER A 190 -6.78 -10.91 -0.52
CA SER A 190 -7.35 -12.00 0.28
C SER A 190 -6.44 -13.22 0.36
N GLY A 191 -5.55 -13.41 -0.61
CA GLY A 191 -4.58 -14.50 -0.60
C GLY A 191 -3.51 -14.38 -1.66
N VAL A 192 -2.37 -15.03 -1.40
CA VAL A 192 -1.28 -15.19 -2.36
C VAL A 192 -0.75 -16.62 -2.32
N SER A 193 -0.54 -17.21 -3.49
CA SER A 193 0.24 -18.44 -3.68
C SER A 193 1.44 -18.14 -4.58
N VAL A 194 2.61 -18.67 -4.24
CA VAL A 194 3.84 -18.51 -5.04
C VAL A 194 4.44 -19.87 -5.33
N SER A 195 4.78 -20.10 -6.58
CA SER A 195 5.53 -21.26 -7.05
C SER A 195 6.72 -20.80 -7.90
N ALA A 196 7.76 -21.62 -7.97
CA ALA A 196 8.93 -21.35 -8.79
C ALA A 196 9.25 -22.58 -9.62
N LYS A 197 9.31 -22.42 -10.94
CA LYS A 197 9.61 -23.50 -11.89
C LYS A 197 10.42 -22.94 -13.05
N ASP A 198 11.43 -23.68 -13.50
CA ASP A 198 12.21 -23.37 -14.71
C ASP A 198 12.77 -21.94 -14.78
N GLY A 199 13.19 -21.37 -13.65
CA GLY A 199 13.75 -20.01 -13.61
C GLY A 199 12.72 -18.87 -13.62
N VAL A 200 11.43 -19.21 -13.57
CA VAL A 200 10.31 -18.25 -13.46
C VAL A 200 9.61 -18.44 -12.12
N VAL A 201 9.31 -17.34 -11.44
CA VAL A 201 8.48 -17.32 -10.24
C VAL A 201 7.08 -16.88 -10.65
N THR A 202 6.09 -17.72 -10.36
CA THR A 202 4.68 -17.44 -10.61
C THR A 202 3.99 -17.16 -9.28
N GLY A 203 3.39 -15.98 -9.15
CA GLY A 203 2.57 -15.60 -8.02
C GLY A 203 1.12 -15.43 -8.46
N GLN A 204 0.18 -16.05 -7.76
CA GLN A 204 -1.24 -15.76 -7.89
C GLN A 204 -1.67 -14.84 -6.77
N VAL A 205 -2.21 -13.68 -7.10
CA VAL A 205 -2.70 -12.68 -6.15
C VAL A 205 -4.22 -12.61 -6.25
N ARG A 206 -4.90 -12.80 -5.12
CA ARG A 206 -6.37 -12.81 -5.04
C ARG A 206 -6.87 -11.52 -4.43
N THR A 207 -7.88 -10.93 -5.07
CA THR A 207 -8.56 -9.71 -4.62
C THR A 207 -10.05 -9.84 -4.87
N ARG A 208 -10.89 -9.18 -4.07
CA ARG A 208 -12.33 -9.15 -4.35
C ARG A 208 -12.62 -8.44 -5.68
N ALA A 209 -13.55 -8.97 -6.46
CA ALA A 209 -14.11 -8.30 -7.64
C ALA A 209 -14.99 -7.12 -7.21
N LEU A 210 -14.47 -5.90 -7.28
CA LEU A 210 -15.24 -4.68 -6.97
C LEU A 210 -15.98 -4.17 -8.20
N ILE A 211 -17.06 -3.43 -7.97
CA ILE A 211 -17.82 -2.77 -9.04
C ILE A 211 -17.24 -1.36 -9.23
N PRO A 212 -16.85 -0.97 -10.46
CA PRO A 212 -16.43 0.40 -10.74
C PRO A 212 -17.66 1.32 -10.74
N VAL A 213 -17.54 2.47 -10.07
CA VAL A 213 -18.58 3.51 -10.05
C VAL A 213 -17.98 4.83 -10.55
N THR A 214 -18.53 5.34 -11.65
CA THR A 214 -18.14 6.64 -12.20
C THR A 214 -19.28 7.64 -11.98
N VAL A 215 -18.97 8.76 -11.33
CA VAL A 215 -19.94 9.85 -11.08
C VAL A 215 -19.54 11.06 -11.92
N GLY A 216 -20.35 11.37 -12.93
CA GLY A 216 -20.26 12.62 -13.66
C GLY A 216 -21.01 13.72 -12.94
N VAL A 217 -20.39 14.89 -12.78
CA VAL A 217 -21.05 16.09 -12.27
C VAL A 217 -20.89 17.18 -13.30
N ASP A 218 -22.01 17.66 -13.82
CA ASP A 218 -22.06 18.71 -14.83
C ASP A 218 -22.38 20.06 -14.19
N ASP A 219 -21.71 21.11 -14.66
CA ASP A 219 -22.00 22.47 -14.26
C ASP A 219 -23.15 23.01 -15.11
N THR A 220 -24.34 23.09 -14.51
CA THR A 220 -25.52 23.66 -15.18
C THR A 220 -25.65 25.17 -14.98
N ASP A 221 -24.63 25.82 -14.41
CA ASP A 221 -24.65 27.25 -14.17
C ASP A 221 -24.75 28.05 -15.48
N ARG A 222 -25.40 29.22 -15.40
CA ARG A 222 -25.50 30.14 -16.53
C ARG A 222 -24.10 30.57 -16.98
N LYS A 223 -23.93 30.81 -18.29
CA LYS A 223 -22.68 31.38 -18.83
C LYS A 223 -22.23 32.58 -18.01
N GLY A 224 -21.01 32.52 -17.47
CA GLY A 224 -20.41 33.58 -16.66
C GLY A 224 -20.59 33.45 -15.15
N CYS A 225 -21.33 32.45 -14.65
CA CYS A 225 -21.54 32.23 -13.22
C CYS A 225 -20.47 31.34 -12.55
N GLY A 226 -19.63 30.64 -13.33
CA GLY A 226 -18.39 30.01 -12.89
C GLY A 226 -18.49 29.20 -11.58
N GLY A 227 -19.10 28.01 -11.64
CA GLY A 227 -19.13 27.10 -10.51
C GLY A 227 -17.77 26.45 -10.26
N ALA A 228 -17.38 26.28 -8.98
CA ALA A 228 -16.22 25.49 -8.60
C ALA A 228 -16.55 23.99 -8.61
N THR A 229 -17.01 23.47 -9.75
CA THR A 229 -17.49 22.07 -9.89
C THR A 229 -16.41 21.05 -9.53
N PHE A 230 -15.14 21.39 -9.72
CA PHE A 230 -14.01 20.58 -9.25
C PHE A 230 -13.99 20.41 -7.71
N ALA A 231 -14.36 21.45 -6.95
CA ALA A 231 -14.38 21.42 -5.49
C ALA A 231 -15.58 20.60 -4.98
N LEU A 232 -16.74 20.74 -5.64
CA LEU A 232 -17.93 19.94 -5.35
C LEU A 232 -17.68 18.45 -5.60
N THR A 233 -17.13 18.11 -6.77
CA THR A 233 -16.79 16.72 -7.13
C THR A 233 -15.75 16.12 -6.19
N HIS A 234 -14.76 16.90 -5.75
CA HIS A 234 -13.80 16.45 -4.75
C HIS A 234 -14.45 16.22 -3.38
N ALA A 235 -15.33 17.12 -2.93
CA ALA A 235 -16.07 16.97 -1.68
C ALA A 235 -16.98 15.74 -1.70
N LEU A 236 -17.67 15.50 -2.83
CA LEU A 236 -18.51 14.32 -3.04
C LEU A 236 -17.70 13.03 -2.97
N MET A 237 -16.54 12.97 -3.65
CA MET A 237 -15.65 11.81 -3.59
C MET A 237 -15.20 11.52 -2.15
N LYS A 238 -14.83 12.57 -1.40
CA LYS A 238 -14.46 12.42 0.01
C LYS A 238 -15.61 11.88 0.84
N TYR A 239 -16.82 12.44 0.67
CA TYR A 239 -18.02 12.00 1.39
C TYR A 239 -18.33 10.51 1.12
N LEU A 240 -18.32 10.10 -0.16
CA LEU A 240 -18.60 8.71 -0.55
C LEU A 240 -17.57 7.70 -0.03
N THR A 241 -16.34 8.15 0.25
CA THR A 241 -15.23 7.28 0.66
C THR A 241 -14.98 7.30 2.17
N GLU A 242 -15.65 8.19 2.91
CA GLU A 242 -15.47 8.38 4.35
C GLU A 242 -15.95 7.17 5.16
N SER A 243 -17.01 6.47 4.73
CA SER A 243 -17.49 5.26 5.39
C SER A 243 -16.51 4.08 5.27
N GLY A 244 -15.64 4.10 4.27
CA GLY A 244 -14.72 3.02 3.94
C GLY A 244 -15.29 1.93 3.03
N ASP A 245 -16.56 2.04 2.62
CA ASP A 245 -17.23 1.10 1.72
C ASP A 245 -16.82 1.30 0.25
N ALA A 246 -16.38 2.51 -0.09
CA ALA A 246 -15.88 2.87 -1.41
C ALA A 246 -14.40 3.24 -1.37
N ILE A 247 -13.71 3.02 -2.49
CA ILE A 247 -12.31 3.38 -2.69
C ILE A 247 -12.24 4.52 -3.70
N ALA A 248 -11.67 5.66 -3.31
CA ALA A 248 -11.35 6.74 -4.25
C ALA A 248 -10.29 6.24 -5.24
N ILE A 249 -10.61 6.29 -6.55
CA ILE A 249 -9.66 5.92 -7.60
C ILE A 249 -9.04 7.18 -8.21
N ARG A 250 -9.85 8.06 -8.78
CA ARG A 250 -9.37 9.25 -9.50
C ARG A 250 -10.42 10.35 -9.53
N HIS A 251 -9.96 11.59 -9.41
CA HIS A 251 -10.72 12.81 -9.68
C HIS A 251 -10.16 13.46 -10.94
N GLN A 252 -11.01 13.73 -11.93
CA GLN A 252 -10.60 14.37 -13.18
C GLN A 252 -11.57 15.50 -13.52
N VAL A 253 -11.02 16.61 -13.98
CA VAL A 253 -11.76 17.73 -14.58
C VAL A 253 -11.51 17.66 -16.09
N ALA A 254 -12.58 17.78 -16.87
CA ALA A 254 -12.54 17.77 -18.33
C ALA A 254 -12.12 19.13 -18.90
#